data_AF-A0AAU7XEP8-F1
#
_entry.id   AF-A0AAU7XEP8-F1
#
_cell.length_a   1.000
_cell.length_b   1.000
_cell.length_c   1.000
_cell.angle_alpha   90.00
_cell.angle_beta   90.00
_cell.angle_gamma   90.00
#
_symmetry.space_group_name_H-M   'P 1'
#
loop_
_entity.id
_entity.type
_entity.pdbx_description
1 polymer ?
#
loop_
_entity_poly.entity_id
_entity_poly.type
_entity_poly.pdbx_seq_one_letter_code
_entity_poly.pdbx_strand_id
1 'polypeptide(L)'
;MARARPAAGALDGLTRRLVRRLAPVEPNELHLTPIDTETFIAAAPALLESYALRPAWDADELGWLMAMARRRTTNGPLAFARLADRDGREAGLAAYFAAPGRMALVLNLLVPRGRQTDAAAQALLARLDAMGCAGARGMCQPREMDAWIRQPGVFFRPKGYLVCSSRHEAVRRAAERGDIYIGGLAGESWARLLGERF
;
A
#
# COMPACT_ATOMS: atom_id res chain seq x y z
N MET A 1 -12.94 -25.61 -12.02
CA MET A 1 -12.53 -24.79 -13.19
C MET A 1 -11.11 -24.26 -13.01
N ALA A 2 -10.10 -25.11 -13.18
CA ALA A 2 -8.69 -24.79 -12.95
C ALA A 2 -7.87 -25.24 -14.15
N ARG A 3 -7.58 -24.35 -15.11
CA ARG A 3 -6.59 -24.60 -16.19
C ARG A 3 -6.15 -23.36 -17.00
N ALA A 4 -6.20 -22.15 -16.43
CA ALA A 4 -5.72 -20.93 -17.10
C ALA A 4 -4.44 -20.32 -16.49
N ARG A 5 -3.96 -20.83 -15.36
CA ARG A 5 -2.85 -20.21 -14.59
C ARG A 5 -1.47 -20.20 -15.26
N PRO A 6 -1.00 -21.27 -15.93
CA PRO A 6 0.36 -21.25 -16.52
C PRO A 6 0.42 -20.36 -17.77
N ALA A 7 -0.65 -20.33 -18.57
CA ALA A 7 -0.73 -19.47 -19.76
C ALA A 7 -0.71 -17.98 -19.37
N ALA A 8 -1.41 -17.60 -18.29
CA ALA A 8 -1.40 -16.24 -17.78
C ALA A 8 0.01 -15.79 -17.33
N GLY A 9 0.78 -16.66 -16.65
CA GLY A 9 2.15 -16.33 -16.23
C GLY A 9 3.14 -16.20 -17.40
N ALA A 10 3.01 -17.06 -18.42
CA ALA A 10 3.85 -16.98 -19.62
C ALA A 10 3.53 -15.73 -20.46
N LEU A 11 2.25 -15.39 -20.60
CA LEU A 11 1.80 -14.17 -21.26
C LEU A 11 2.28 -12.92 -20.51
N ASP A 12 2.16 -12.89 -19.18
CA ASP A 12 2.63 -11.75 -18.37
C ASP A 12 4.15 -11.55 -18.51
N GLY A 13 4.94 -12.63 -18.50
CA GLY A 13 6.38 -12.56 -18.77
C GLY A 13 6.74 -12.06 -20.17
N LEU A 14 5.98 -12.48 -21.20
CA LEU A 14 6.14 -11.99 -22.58
C LEU A 14 5.73 -10.53 -22.72
N THR A 15 4.60 -10.12 -22.14
CA THR A 15 4.12 -8.74 -22.16
C THR A 15 5.09 -7.80 -21.45
N ARG A 16 5.68 -8.21 -20.31
CA ARG A 16 6.71 -7.41 -19.61
C ARG A 16 7.99 -7.25 -20.42
N ARG A 17 8.41 -8.29 -21.17
CA ARG A 17 9.56 -8.21 -22.09
C ARG A 17 9.31 -7.30 -23.28
N LEU A 18 8.08 -7.31 -23.82
CA LEU A 18 7.70 -6.53 -25.00
C LEU A 18 7.32 -5.08 -24.65
N VAL A 19 6.81 -4.85 -23.44
CA VAL A 19 6.41 -3.52 -22.94
C VAL A 19 7.27 -3.18 -21.71
N ARG A 20 8.55 -2.91 -21.94
CA ARG A 20 9.53 -2.49 -20.93
C ARG A 20 9.06 -1.32 -20.04
N ARG A 21 8.10 -0.52 -20.52
CA ARG A 21 7.45 0.57 -19.78
C ARG A 21 6.54 0.12 -18.63
N LEU A 22 6.18 -1.16 -18.56
CA LEU A 22 5.36 -1.72 -17.48
C LEU A 22 6.20 -2.39 -16.39
N ALA A 23 7.51 -2.57 -16.61
CA ALA A 23 8.40 -3.04 -15.56
C ALA A 23 8.57 -1.94 -14.51
N PRO A 24 8.54 -2.27 -13.21
CA PRO A 24 8.89 -1.31 -12.17
C PRO A 24 10.27 -0.70 -12.43
N VAL A 25 10.42 0.56 -12.08
CA VAL A 25 11.74 1.19 -12.05
C VAL A 25 12.54 0.55 -10.92
N GLU A 26 13.77 0.12 -11.20
CA GLU A 26 14.68 -0.41 -10.18
C GLU A 26 14.91 0.65 -9.11
N PRO A 27 14.55 0.37 -7.84
CA PRO A 27 14.65 1.37 -6.79
C PRO A 27 16.13 1.52 -6.40
N ASN A 28 16.71 2.68 -6.70
CA ASN A 28 18.15 2.86 -6.49
C ASN A 28 18.50 3.22 -5.04
N GLU A 29 17.53 3.70 -4.25
CA GLU A 29 17.78 4.28 -2.91
C GLU A 29 17.14 3.50 -1.76
N LEU A 30 15.96 2.92 -1.98
CA LEU A 30 15.15 2.29 -0.94
C LEU A 30 14.77 0.86 -1.30
N HIS A 31 14.65 0.00 -0.31
CA HIS A 31 14.21 -1.38 -0.51
C HIS A 31 13.24 -1.81 0.59
N LEU A 32 12.36 -2.76 0.27
CA LEU A 32 11.43 -3.34 1.25
C LEU A 32 11.91 -4.70 1.75
N THR A 33 12.08 -4.81 3.05
CA THR A 33 12.35 -6.08 3.76
C THR A 33 11.10 -6.52 4.53
N PRO A 34 10.70 -7.80 4.45
CA PRO A 34 9.59 -8.32 5.25
C PRO A 34 9.80 -8.07 6.76
N ILE A 35 8.72 -7.78 7.48
CA ILE A 35 8.70 -7.68 8.94
C ILE A 35 7.50 -8.44 9.49
N ASP A 36 7.55 -8.78 10.78
CA ASP A 36 6.41 -9.35 11.49
C ASP A 36 5.35 -8.29 11.86
N THR A 37 4.25 -8.76 12.45
CA THR A 37 3.08 -7.93 12.74
C THR A 37 3.38 -6.98 13.89
N GLU A 38 4.10 -7.49 14.89
CA GLU A 38 4.49 -6.82 16.12
C GLU A 38 5.42 -5.63 15.83
N THR A 39 6.40 -5.83 14.94
CA THR A 39 7.30 -4.77 14.46
C THR A 39 6.53 -3.69 13.73
N PHE A 40 5.56 -4.05 12.88
CA PHE A 40 4.73 -3.06 12.20
C PHE A 40 3.87 -2.27 13.20
N ILE A 41 3.24 -2.95 14.17
CA ILE A 41 2.40 -2.30 15.20
C ILE A 41 3.21 -1.29 16.01
N ALA A 42 4.44 -1.63 16.37
CA ALA A 42 5.31 -0.74 17.15
C ALA A 42 5.75 0.51 16.37
N ALA A 43 6.04 0.37 15.07
CA ALA A 43 6.61 1.45 14.26
C ALA A 43 5.56 2.33 13.54
N ALA A 44 4.39 1.79 13.18
CA ALA A 44 3.37 2.52 12.42
C ALA A 44 2.88 3.83 13.09
N PRO A 45 2.64 3.89 14.42
CA PRO A 45 2.16 5.13 15.06
C PRO A 45 3.07 6.33 14.84
N ALA A 46 4.40 6.13 14.87
CA ALA A 46 5.39 7.17 14.63
C ALA A 46 5.31 7.76 13.20
N LEU A 47 5.07 6.91 12.20
CA LEU A 47 4.90 7.36 10.82
C LEU A 47 3.56 8.06 10.60
N LEU A 48 2.51 7.62 11.31
CA LEU A 48 1.21 8.26 11.26
C LEU A 48 1.23 9.69 11.83
N GLU A 49 2.14 10.03 12.75
CA GLU A 49 2.27 11.40 13.28
C GLU A 49 2.55 12.44 12.20
N SER A 50 3.07 12.02 11.05
CA SER A 50 3.28 12.88 9.89
C SER A 50 1.98 13.40 9.24
N TYR A 51 0.81 12.85 9.59
CA TYR A 51 -0.50 13.33 9.14
C TYR A 51 -1.14 14.22 10.20
N ALA A 52 -1.67 15.37 9.79
CA ALA A 52 -2.36 16.28 10.69
C ALA A 52 -3.67 15.70 11.27
N LEU A 53 -4.38 14.89 10.48
CA LEU A 53 -5.52 14.11 10.94
C LEU A 53 -5.24 12.62 10.74
N ARG A 54 -5.25 11.87 11.83
CA ARG A 54 -4.93 10.45 11.86
C ARG A 54 -5.75 9.71 12.91
N PRO A 55 -5.91 8.39 12.77
CA PRO A 55 -6.40 7.56 13.85
C PRO A 55 -5.45 7.62 15.04
N ALA A 56 -6.00 7.70 16.24
CA ALA A 56 -5.26 7.64 17.51
C ALA A 56 -5.21 6.19 18.02
N TRP A 57 -4.77 5.26 17.17
CA TRP A 57 -4.75 3.84 17.53
C TRP A 57 -3.69 3.53 18.56
N ASP A 58 -4.05 2.75 19.56
CA ASP A 58 -3.08 2.04 20.38
C ASP A 58 -2.65 0.71 19.74
N ALA A 59 -1.73 0.02 20.42
CA ALA A 59 -1.18 -1.25 19.93
C ALA A 59 -2.25 -2.37 19.87
N ASP A 60 -3.19 -2.39 20.81
CA ASP A 60 -4.22 -3.42 20.91
C ASP A 60 -5.27 -3.24 19.79
N GLU A 61 -5.69 -2.01 19.53
CA GLU A 61 -6.59 -1.66 18.43
C GLU A 61 -5.98 -2.02 17.08
N LEU A 62 -4.69 -1.68 16.88
CA LEU A 62 -4.00 -1.99 15.64
C LEU A 62 -3.79 -3.51 15.47
N GLY A 63 -3.47 -4.22 16.55
CA GLY A 63 -3.38 -5.68 16.56
C GLY A 63 -4.72 -6.35 16.24
N TRP A 64 -5.81 -5.86 16.82
CA TRP A 64 -7.16 -6.32 16.51
C TRP A 64 -7.53 -6.09 15.03
N LEU A 65 -7.25 -4.89 14.48
CA LEU A 65 -7.47 -4.57 13.07
C LEU A 65 -6.72 -5.54 12.15
N MET A 66 -5.46 -5.87 12.45
CA MET A 66 -4.66 -6.80 11.66
C MET A 66 -5.18 -8.24 11.76
N ALA A 67 -5.60 -8.67 12.95
CA ALA A 67 -6.22 -9.97 13.14
C ALA A 67 -7.52 -10.10 12.34
N MET A 68 -8.31 -9.03 12.25
CA MET A 68 -9.52 -8.96 11.42
C MET A 68 -9.19 -8.96 9.92
N ALA A 69 -8.21 -8.15 9.49
CA ALA A 69 -7.76 -8.08 8.11
C ALA A 69 -7.21 -9.42 7.59
N ARG A 70 -6.48 -10.17 8.43
CA ARG A 70 -5.94 -11.51 8.11
C ARG A 70 -7.00 -12.54 7.72
N ARG A 71 -8.26 -12.33 8.11
CA ARG A 71 -9.37 -13.22 7.75
C ARG A 71 -9.69 -13.18 6.25
N ARG A 72 -9.24 -12.16 5.53
CA ARG A 72 -9.37 -12.08 4.08
C ARG A 72 -8.24 -12.83 3.39
N THR A 73 -8.59 -13.63 2.40
CA THR A 73 -7.64 -14.50 1.68
C THR A 73 -7.62 -14.30 0.16
N THR A 74 -8.63 -13.64 -0.42
CA THR A 74 -8.79 -13.50 -1.88
C THR A 74 -7.56 -12.94 -2.61
N ASN A 75 -6.80 -12.07 -1.95
CA ASN A 75 -5.65 -11.36 -2.51
C ASN A 75 -4.29 -11.93 -2.05
N GLY A 76 -4.30 -13.05 -1.31
CA GLY A 76 -3.13 -13.59 -0.62
C GLY A 76 -3.14 -13.23 0.86
N PRO A 77 -2.14 -13.72 1.63
CA PRO A 77 -1.97 -13.37 3.04
C PRO A 77 -1.67 -11.88 3.23
N LEU A 78 -2.07 -11.35 4.38
CA LEU A 78 -1.62 -10.03 4.84
C LEU A 78 -0.12 -10.09 5.16
N ALA A 79 0.65 -9.19 4.58
CA ALA A 79 2.08 -9.06 4.76
C ALA A 79 2.46 -7.62 5.07
N PHE A 80 3.56 -7.48 5.80
CA PHE A 80 4.15 -6.21 6.18
C PHE A 80 5.59 -6.16 5.71
N ALA A 81 6.05 -4.96 5.37
CA ALA A 81 7.44 -4.74 5.05
C ALA A 81 7.90 -3.37 5.54
N ARG A 82 9.14 -3.31 5.98
CA ARG A 82 9.84 -2.07 6.30
C ARG A 82 10.57 -1.57 5.06
N LEU A 83 10.46 -0.28 4.82
CA LEU A 83 11.21 0.44 3.81
C LEU A 83 12.48 0.99 4.47
N ALA A 84 13.64 0.67 3.92
CA ALA A 84 14.92 1.13 4.43
C ALA A 84 15.83 1.65 3.32
N ASP A 85 16.69 2.61 3.67
CA ASP A 85 17.78 3.06 2.80
C ASP A 85 18.94 2.04 2.76
N ARG A 86 19.97 2.34 1.96
CA ARG A 86 21.16 1.48 1.84
C ARG A 86 21.95 1.31 3.14
N ASP A 87 21.81 2.25 4.08
CA ASP A 87 22.46 2.22 5.39
C ASP A 87 21.58 1.52 6.45
N GLY A 88 20.39 1.03 6.06
CA GLY A 88 19.45 0.34 6.94
C GLY A 88 18.60 1.28 7.79
N ARG A 89 18.61 2.59 7.52
CA ARG A 89 17.73 3.54 8.23
C ARG A 89 16.30 3.38 7.74
N GLU A 90 15.37 3.35 8.69
CA GLU A 90 13.95 3.22 8.37
C GLU A 90 13.43 4.48 7.67
N ALA A 91 12.87 4.28 6.48
CA ALA A 91 12.26 5.32 5.66
C ALA A 91 10.73 5.20 5.62
N GLY A 92 10.17 4.08 6.09
CA GLY A 92 8.73 3.87 6.11
C GLY A 92 8.31 2.41 6.29
N LEU A 93 7.02 2.18 6.15
CA LEU A 93 6.38 0.87 6.27
C LEU A 93 5.38 0.65 5.14
N ALA A 94 5.14 -0.61 4.79
CA ALA A 94 4.08 -1.01 3.87
C ALA A 94 3.25 -2.15 4.45
N ALA A 95 1.94 -2.10 4.19
CA ALA A 95 0.99 -3.16 4.52
C ALA A 95 0.20 -3.52 3.25
N TYR A 96 0.16 -4.80 2.90
CA TYR A 96 -0.47 -5.26 1.67
C TYR A 96 -0.89 -6.74 1.75
N PHE A 97 -1.91 -7.10 0.97
CA PHE A 97 -2.18 -8.49 0.64
C PHE A 97 -1.51 -8.82 -0.69
N ALA A 98 -0.73 -9.90 -0.73
CA ALA A 98 -0.04 -10.30 -1.95
C ALA A 98 0.16 -11.81 -2.01
N ALA A 99 0.08 -12.36 -3.22
CA ALA A 99 0.48 -13.72 -3.54
C ALA A 99 0.92 -13.81 -5.01
N PRO A 100 1.78 -14.77 -5.37
CA PRO A 100 2.17 -15.00 -6.75
C PRO A 100 0.95 -15.22 -7.66
N GLY A 101 0.95 -14.59 -8.83
CA GLY A 101 -0.12 -14.66 -9.83
C GLY A 101 -1.44 -14.01 -9.39
N ARG A 102 -1.46 -13.25 -8.29
CA ARG A 102 -2.64 -12.52 -7.82
C ARG A 102 -2.44 -11.00 -7.96
N MET A 103 -3.56 -10.29 -8.02
CA MET A 103 -3.59 -8.84 -7.88
C MET A 103 -3.34 -8.48 -6.42
N ALA A 104 -2.23 -7.82 -6.12
CA ALA A 104 -1.94 -7.33 -4.79
C ALA A 104 -2.95 -6.24 -4.40
N LEU A 105 -3.32 -6.22 -3.12
CA LEU A 105 -4.07 -5.11 -2.53
C LEU A 105 -3.15 -4.37 -1.55
N VAL A 106 -2.66 -3.21 -1.96
CA VAL A 106 -1.90 -2.31 -1.10
C VAL A 106 -2.87 -1.60 -0.18
N LEU A 107 -2.71 -1.80 1.13
CA LEU A 107 -3.47 -1.07 2.14
C LEU A 107 -2.77 0.25 2.43
N ASN A 108 -1.47 0.22 2.70
CA ASN A 108 -0.72 1.39 3.09
C ASN A 108 0.72 1.35 2.57
N LEU A 109 1.21 2.53 2.19
CA LEU A 109 2.63 2.86 2.09
C LEU A 109 2.84 4.09 3.00
N LEU A 110 3.27 3.85 4.24
CA LEU A 110 3.51 4.89 5.23
C LEU A 110 4.93 5.39 5.07
N VAL A 111 5.08 6.63 4.58
CA VAL A 111 6.36 7.31 4.50
C VAL A 111 6.24 8.71 5.08
N PRO A 112 7.28 9.24 5.75
CA PRO A 112 7.31 10.65 6.14
C PRO A 112 7.13 11.55 4.91
N ARG A 113 6.53 12.73 5.09
CA ARG A 113 6.40 13.70 3.99
C ARG A 113 7.78 14.12 3.52
N GLY A 114 8.02 14.06 2.20
CA GLY A 114 9.28 14.51 1.63
C GLY A 114 9.56 13.92 0.25
N ARG A 115 10.83 14.07 -0.19
CA ARG A 115 11.30 13.66 -1.52
C ARG A 115 11.38 12.14 -1.73
N GLN A 116 11.32 11.35 -0.67
CA GLN A 116 11.51 9.90 -0.75
C GLN A 116 10.26 9.13 -1.18
N THR A 117 9.09 9.78 -1.30
CA THR A 117 7.83 9.12 -1.66
C THR A 117 7.88 8.45 -3.04
N ASP A 118 8.59 9.06 -4.00
CA ASP A 118 8.77 8.49 -5.35
C ASP A 118 9.58 7.19 -5.29
N ALA A 119 10.71 7.20 -4.58
CA ALA A 119 11.55 6.02 -4.37
C ALA A 119 10.81 4.93 -3.57
N ALA A 120 9.98 5.32 -2.60
CA ALA A 120 9.14 4.39 -1.84
C ALA A 120 8.11 3.67 -2.71
N ALA A 121 7.44 4.40 -3.62
CA ALA A 121 6.49 3.82 -4.56
C ALA A 121 7.19 2.84 -5.52
N GLN A 122 8.37 3.21 -6.03
CA GLN A 122 9.19 2.32 -6.87
C GLN A 122 9.58 1.05 -6.13
N ALA A 123 10.06 1.18 -4.89
CA ALA A 123 10.45 0.04 -4.08
C ALA A 123 9.28 -0.91 -3.79
N LEU A 124 8.08 -0.37 -3.54
CA LEU A 124 6.87 -1.18 -3.35
C LEU A 124 6.48 -1.92 -4.62
N LEU A 125 6.49 -1.25 -5.78
CA LEU A 125 6.19 -1.89 -7.06
C LEU A 125 7.20 -2.99 -7.40
N ALA A 126 8.50 -2.72 -7.22
CA ALA A 126 9.56 -3.70 -7.42
C ALA A 126 9.41 -4.91 -6.48
N ARG A 127 9.04 -4.69 -5.22
CA ARG A 127 8.79 -5.77 -4.27
C ARG A 127 7.62 -6.67 -4.70
N LEU A 128 6.49 -6.07 -5.11
CA LEU A 128 5.32 -6.83 -5.55
C LEU A 128 5.59 -7.59 -6.85
N ASP A 129 6.38 -7.01 -7.75
CA ASP A 129 6.84 -7.67 -8.98
C ASP A 129 7.74 -8.87 -8.66
N ALA A 130 8.73 -8.71 -7.78
CA ALA A 130 9.61 -9.79 -7.32
C ALA A 130 8.85 -10.91 -6.59
N MET A 131 7.72 -10.59 -5.95
CA MET A 131 6.80 -11.59 -5.37
C MET A 131 5.97 -12.33 -6.43
N GLY A 132 6.10 -11.95 -7.70
CA GLY A 132 5.35 -12.54 -8.81
C GLY A 132 3.88 -12.12 -8.85
N CYS A 133 3.51 -10.98 -8.26
CA CYS A 133 2.15 -10.48 -8.37
C CYS A 133 1.82 -10.10 -9.82
N ALA A 134 0.57 -10.32 -10.22
CA ALA A 134 0.08 -9.99 -11.56
C ALA A 134 -0.20 -8.48 -11.75
N GLY A 135 -0.14 -7.72 -10.66
CA GLY A 135 -0.42 -6.29 -10.61
C GLY A 135 -0.71 -5.86 -9.18
N ALA A 136 -0.88 -4.56 -8.97
CA ALA A 136 -1.25 -3.98 -7.68
C ALA A 136 -2.41 -3.01 -7.82
N ARG A 137 -3.24 -2.94 -6.79
CA ARG A 137 -4.23 -1.88 -6.60
C ARG A 137 -4.24 -1.45 -5.15
N GLY A 138 -4.61 -0.21 -4.89
CA GLY A 138 -4.72 0.33 -3.55
C GLY A 138 -5.36 1.70 -3.57
N MET A 139 -5.57 2.25 -2.38
CA MET A 139 -5.89 3.67 -2.24
C MET A 139 -4.59 4.43 -2.09
N CYS A 140 -4.45 5.51 -2.86
CA CYS A 140 -3.37 6.46 -2.70
C CYS A 140 -3.83 7.58 -1.78
N GLN A 141 -3.02 7.97 -0.80
CA GLN A 141 -3.31 9.17 -0.01
C GLN A 141 -3.17 10.40 -0.91
N PRO A 142 -3.97 11.47 -0.69
CA PRO A 142 -3.84 12.69 -1.48
C PRO A 142 -2.40 13.25 -1.51
N ARG A 143 -1.71 13.22 -0.37
CA ARG A 143 -0.32 13.71 -0.24
C ARG A 143 0.72 12.90 -1.01
N GLU A 144 0.39 11.68 -1.43
CA GLU A 144 1.29 10.75 -2.14
C GLU A 144 0.99 10.72 -3.65
N MET A 145 -0.10 11.35 -4.10
CA MET A 145 -0.63 11.21 -5.46
C MET A 145 0.38 11.61 -6.52
N ASP A 146 1.14 12.67 -6.27
CA ASP A 146 2.22 13.15 -7.14
C ASP A 146 3.31 12.10 -7.35
N ALA A 147 3.66 11.36 -6.30
CA ALA A 147 4.67 10.30 -6.41
C ALA A 147 4.16 9.12 -7.23
N TRP A 148 2.89 8.76 -7.04
CA TRP A 148 2.26 7.65 -7.74
C TRP A 148 1.98 7.94 -9.21
N ILE A 149 1.57 9.17 -9.57
CA ILE A 149 1.29 9.53 -10.98
C ILE A 149 2.54 9.52 -11.86
N ARG A 150 3.72 9.73 -11.25
CA ARG A 150 5.02 9.65 -11.94
C ARG A 150 5.47 8.22 -12.21
N GLN A 151 4.85 7.22 -11.58
CA GLN A 151 5.28 5.82 -11.76
C GLN A 151 4.76 5.24 -13.08
N PRO A 152 5.62 4.60 -13.88
CA PRO A 152 5.19 3.91 -15.09
C PRO A 152 4.15 2.82 -14.78
N GLY A 153 3.10 2.73 -15.61
CA GLY A 153 2.05 1.71 -15.46
C GLY A 153 1.03 1.97 -14.34
N VAL A 154 1.17 3.07 -13.58
CA VAL A 154 0.19 3.48 -12.57
C VAL A 154 -0.86 4.38 -13.21
N PHE A 155 -2.13 4.10 -12.92
CA PHE A 155 -3.27 4.92 -13.33
C PHE A 155 -4.28 5.02 -12.20
N PHE A 156 -4.97 6.14 -12.13
CA PHE A 156 -6.00 6.40 -11.12
C PHE A 156 -7.38 6.11 -11.70
N ARG A 157 -8.20 5.40 -10.92
CA ARG A 157 -9.62 5.21 -11.21
C ARG A 157 -10.45 5.75 -10.05
N PRO A 158 -11.37 6.70 -10.28
CA PRO A 158 -12.33 7.12 -9.27
C PRO A 158 -13.15 5.91 -8.80
N LYS A 159 -13.15 5.66 -7.49
CA LYS A 159 -13.89 4.55 -6.87
C LYS A 159 -14.91 5.02 -5.83
N GLY A 160 -14.75 6.22 -5.29
CA GLY A 160 -15.65 6.80 -4.30
C GLY A 160 -15.27 8.23 -3.97
N TYR A 161 -16.09 8.86 -3.14
CA TYR A 161 -15.90 10.22 -2.64
C TYR A 161 -15.79 10.18 -1.13
N LEU A 162 -14.88 10.96 -0.57
CA LEU A 162 -14.84 11.27 0.84
C LEU A 162 -15.42 12.66 1.03
N VAL A 163 -16.41 12.79 1.92
CA VAL A 163 -16.95 14.08 2.33
C VAL A 163 -16.53 14.32 3.77
N CYS A 164 -15.80 15.41 4.00
CA CYS A 164 -15.40 15.85 5.34
C CYS A 164 -16.14 17.14 5.69
N SER A 165 -17.00 17.08 6.70
CA SER A 165 -17.65 18.26 7.28
C SER A 165 -17.30 18.34 8.76
N SER A 166 -16.79 19.48 9.20
CA SER A 166 -16.41 19.70 10.60
C SER A 166 -16.54 21.17 10.97
N ARG A 167 -16.99 21.43 12.19
CA ARG A 167 -16.96 22.77 12.81
C ARG A 167 -15.54 23.22 13.18
N HIS A 168 -14.60 22.29 13.25
CA HIS A 168 -13.23 22.55 13.66
C HIS A 168 -12.40 22.94 12.44
N GLU A 169 -11.91 24.18 12.43
CA GLU A 169 -11.13 24.72 11.32
C GLU A 169 -9.86 23.90 11.05
N ALA A 170 -9.17 23.43 12.09
CA ALA A 170 -7.97 22.60 11.95
C ALA A 170 -8.24 21.32 11.13
N VAL A 171 -9.39 20.67 11.36
CA VAL A 171 -9.81 19.46 10.62
C VAL A 171 -10.10 19.80 9.16
N ARG A 172 -10.86 20.87 8.91
CA ARG A 172 -11.15 21.32 7.54
C ARG A 172 -9.87 21.63 6.77
N ARG A 173 -8.97 22.42 7.35
CA ARG A 173 -7.71 22.80 6.71
C ARG A 173 -6.81 21.59 6.46
N ALA A 174 -6.79 20.60 7.36
CA ALA A 174 -6.06 19.35 7.13
C ALA A 174 -6.64 18.59 5.92
N ALA A 175 -7.96 18.48 5.83
CA ALA A 175 -8.64 17.84 4.71
C ALA A 175 -8.40 18.57 3.37
N GLU A 176 -8.51 19.89 3.36
CA GLU A 176 -8.26 20.73 2.17
C GLU A 176 -6.81 20.58 1.64
N ARG A 177 -5.83 20.40 2.53
CA ARG A 177 -4.42 20.16 2.15
C ARG A 177 -4.10 18.70 1.82
N GLY A 178 -5.07 17.79 1.87
CA GLY A 178 -4.84 16.36 1.70
C GLY A 178 -3.96 15.75 2.79
N ASP A 179 -3.91 16.37 3.97
CA ASP A 179 -3.10 15.99 5.13
C ASP A 179 -3.90 15.18 6.14
N ILE A 180 -4.64 14.21 5.61
CA ILE A 180 -5.55 13.35 6.33
C ILE A 180 -5.20 11.90 5.99
N TYR A 181 -5.09 11.06 7.00
CA TYR A 181 -4.94 9.63 6.79
C TYR A 181 -6.31 9.03 6.55
N ILE A 182 -6.54 8.53 5.33
CA ILE A 182 -7.84 7.98 4.94
C ILE A 182 -7.69 6.64 4.23
N GLY A 183 -8.61 5.72 4.46
CA GLY A 183 -8.52 4.41 3.83
C GLY A 183 -7.37 3.56 4.37
N GLY A 184 -6.83 2.67 3.53
CA GLY A 184 -5.88 1.67 3.98
C GLY A 184 -6.43 0.89 5.17
N LEU A 185 -5.67 0.86 6.26
CA LEU A 185 -6.10 0.29 7.54
C LEU A 185 -7.27 1.04 8.22
N ALA A 186 -7.46 2.36 7.97
CA ALA A 186 -8.60 3.12 8.49
C ALA A 186 -9.84 3.03 7.59
N GLY A 187 -9.73 2.40 6.43
CA GLY A 187 -10.87 2.10 5.58
C GLY A 187 -11.46 0.73 5.92
N GLU A 188 -12.28 0.23 5.00
CA GLU A 188 -12.88 -1.11 5.12
C GLU A 188 -12.30 -2.06 4.07
N SER A 189 -11.40 -1.56 3.22
CA SER A 189 -10.94 -2.29 2.05
C SER A 189 -10.21 -3.58 2.40
N TRP A 190 -9.76 -3.77 3.64
CA TRP A 190 -9.17 -5.00 4.17
C TRP A 190 -10.21 -6.03 4.65
N ALA A 191 -11.45 -5.63 4.92
CA ALA A 191 -12.47 -6.49 5.50
C ALA A 191 -12.84 -7.64 4.55
N ARG A 192 -13.01 -8.83 5.12
CA ARG A 192 -13.44 -10.04 4.40
C ARG A 192 -14.75 -9.83 3.64
N LEU A 193 -15.69 -9.11 4.24
CA LEU A 193 -17.01 -8.80 3.69
C LEU A 193 -16.95 -8.13 2.31
N LEU A 194 -15.92 -7.32 2.03
CA LEU A 194 -15.78 -6.58 0.77
C LEU A 194 -14.93 -7.32 -0.28
N GLY A 195 -14.30 -8.43 0.10
CA GLY A 195 -13.32 -9.14 -0.74
C GLY A 195 -13.70 -10.58 -1.08
N GLU A 196 -14.68 -11.16 -0.38
CA GLU A 196 -15.08 -12.57 -0.51
C GLU A 196 -16.57 -12.68 -0.85
N ARG A 197 -16.94 -13.76 -1.55
CA ARG A 197 -18.34 -14.09 -1.86
C ARG A 197 -18.85 -15.03 -0.76
N PHE A 198 -20.11 -14.83 -0.35
CA PHE A 198 -20.82 -15.66 0.63
C PHE A 198 -21.83 -16.57 -0.07
#